data_AF-A0A7V1ZGQ7-F1
#
_entry.id   AF-A0A7V1ZGQ7-F1
#
_cell.length_a   1.000
_cell.length_b   1.000
_cell.length_c   1.000
_cell.angle_alpha   90.00
_cell.angle_beta   90.00
_cell.angle_gamma   90.00
#
_symmetry.space_group_name_H-M   'P 1'
#
loop_
_entity.id
_entity.type
_entity.pdbx_description
1 polymer ?
#
loop_
_entity_poly.entity_id
_entity_poly.type
_entity_poly.pdbx_seq_one_letter_code
_entity_poly.pdbx_strand_id
1 'polypeptide(L)'
;LAAKEYSHQKYFDHYEGTKTCLSCHEKEAKSFFHSQHYQWRGQTPNLVNAHGQRLGKINTINDFCTNPRASWIGVVKNSRGEAISKGCSKCHAGLGLMPSEQETPEQLANIDCLICHAQGYQRDLYPDGQGGWVWKPILWKNQEGLDAVAKRIGMPTRNTCLRCHAGSGGGPNFKRGDLEYALADTTRDFDVHMGTDGANLQCIDCHKGEDHRVRGRGSDLSGTDFPAKPLSCDDGTCHDSRPHPAEVLNLHAQRVACPTCHIPTFAKADATDMVRDWSKPAYNQEADKWSATIEFAKDVKPVYAWFNGTTWAQLPGEPVKLQPDGTVGMMLPQGSRKDPKARIYPFKLHRGVMPVLEGKNYILPIAVEEFFAEGEIHKAIQHAAEEMYGVKDARYGWVKTKRYMGIYHEVVPKEKALTCLDCHGPNGRLDWKALGYGSDPILQRWAKTGK
;
A
#
# COMPACT_ATOMS: atom_id res chain seq x y z
N LEU A 1 -10.78 7.93 40.40
CA LEU A 1 -10.71 7.98 38.91
C LEU A 1 -12.07 7.56 38.39
N ALA A 2 -12.83 8.45 37.76
CA ALA A 2 -14.10 8.06 37.15
C ALA A 2 -13.82 6.98 36.08
N ALA A 3 -14.62 5.91 36.06
CA ALA A 3 -14.50 4.89 35.03
C ALA A 3 -14.69 5.55 33.65
N LYS A 4 -13.79 5.26 32.71
CA LYS A 4 -13.88 5.79 31.35
C LYS A 4 -15.18 5.27 30.70
N GLU A 5 -16.15 6.15 30.46
CA GLU A 5 -17.35 5.80 29.69
C GLU A 5 -16.97 5.65 28.21
N TYR A 6 -17.44 4.59 27.57
CA TYR A 6 -17.26 4.36 26.13
C TYR A 6 -18.59 4.51 25.40
N SER A 7 -18.51 5.00 24.16
CA SER A 7 -19.66 5.40 23.33
C SER A 7 -20.72 4.31 23.17
N HIS A 8 -20.35 3.02 23.21
CA HIS A 8 -21.27 1.93 22.91
C HIS A 8 -21.71 1.10 24.13
N GLN A 9 -21.33 1.49 25.36
CA GLN A 9 -21.57 0.70 26.56
C GLN A 9 -23.05 0.38 26.86
N LYS A 10 -23.97 1.25 26.44
CA LYS A 10 -25.39 1.22 26.80
C LYS A 10 -26.31 0.67 25.69
N TYR A 11 -25.76 0.32 24.52
CA TYR A 11 -26.56 0.01 23.32
C TYR A 11 -26.78 -1.49 23.07
N PHE A 12 -25.95 -2.35 23.65
CA PHE A 12 -26.13 -3.80 23.60
C PHE A 12 -25.49 -4.44 24.84
N ASP A 13 -26.07 -5.53 25.32
CA ASP A 13 -25.49 -6.29 26.43
C ASP A 13 -24.33 -7.15 25.94
N HIS A 14 -24.58 -7.93 24.89
CA HIS A 14 -23.62 -8.85 24.29
C HIS A 14 -23.32 -8.55 22.82
N TYR A 15 -22.04 -8.63 22.45
CA TYR A 15 -21.58 -8.58 21.08
C TYR A 15 -21.61 -9.98 20.48
N GLU A 16 -22.44 -10.15 19.45
CA GLU A 16 -22.65 -11.40 18.74
C GLU A 16 -22.13 -11.33 17.30
N GLY A 17 -21.00 -10.66 17.12
CA GLY A 17 -20.43 -10.36 15.81
C GLY A 17 -21.08 -9.14 15.15
N THR A 18 -20.77 -8.95 13.87
CA THR A 18 -21.12 -7.74 13.13
C THR A 18 -22.62 -7.47 13.09
N LYS A 19 -23.47 -8.50 13.18
CA LYS A 19 -24.93 -8.34 13.26
C LYS A 19 -25.39 -7.42 14.42
N THR A 20 -24.63 -7.37 15.53
CA THR A 20 -24.91 -6.43 16.63
C THR A 20 -24.77 -4.98 16.18
N CYS A 21 -23.81 -4.69 15.29
CA CYS A 21 -23.64 -3.35 14.72
C CYS A 21 -24.70 -3.06 13.65
N LEU A 22 -25.05 -4.06 12.83
CA LEU A 22 -25.97 -3.89 11.70
C LEU A 22 -27.39 -3.48 12.13
N SER A 23 -27.81 -3.76 13.37
CA SER A 23 -29.11 -3.32 13.88
C SER A 23 -29.30 -1.79 13.90
N CYS A 24 -28.20 -1.03 13.99
CA CYS A 24 -28.22 0.44 13.98
C CYS A 24 -27.39 1.06 12.84
N HIS A 25 -26.39 0.35 12.32
CA HIS A 25 -25.41 0.86 11.35
C HIS A 25 -25.43 0.13 10.00
N GLU A 26 -26.60 -0.38 9.60
CA GLU A 26 -26.74 -1.07 8.31
C GLU A 26 -26.36 -0.16 7.13
N LYS A 27 -26.74 1.13 7.19
CA LYS A 27 -26.43 2.11 6.13
C LYS A 27 -24.92 2.30 5.98
N GLU A 28 -24.21 2.47 7.09
CA GLU A 28 -22.76 2.61 7.12
C GLU A 28 -22.07 1.34 6.62
N ALA A 29 -22.56 0.17 7.03
CA ALA A 29 -22.04 -1.12 6.58
C ALA A 29 -22.22 -1.32 5.06
N LYS A 30 -23.38 -0.95 4.50
CA LYS A 30 -23.62 -0.96 3.05
C LYS A 30 -22.66 -0.03 2.32
N SER A 31 -22.46 1.19 2.83
CA SER A 31 -21.48 2.08 2.20
C SER A 31 -20.07 1.53 2.25
N PHE A 32 -19.65 0.98 3.39
CA PHE A 32 -18.34 0.36 3.56
C PHE A 32 -18.17 -0.88 2.68
N PHE A 33 -19.20 -1.70 2.50
CA PHE A 33 -19.19 -2.85 1.60
C PHE A 33 -18.78 -2.45 0.18
N HIS A 34 -19.17 -1.26 -0.28
CA HIS A 34 -18.80 -0.76 -1.61
C HIS A 34 -17.44 -0.06 -1.65
N SER A 35 -16.74 0.08 -0.51
CA SER A 35 -15.40 0.69 -0.40
C SER A 35 -14.29 -0.19 -0.96
N GLN A 36 -13.15 0.41 -1.29
CA GLN A 36 -11.95 -0.36 -1.62
C GLN A 36 -11.40 -1.17 -0.45
N HIS A 37 -11.62 -0.73 0.79
CA HIS A 37 -11.14 -1.45 1.98
C HIS A 37 -11.84 -2.81 2.13
N TYR A 38 -13.14 -2.86 1.79
CA TYR A 38 -13.88 -4.12 1.75
C TYR A 38 -13.72 -4.84 0.41
N GLN A 39 -13.92 -4.18 -0.74
CA GLN A 39 -13.89 -4.88 -2.04
C GLN A 39 -12.50 -5.26 -2.51
N TRP A 40 -11.44 -4.59 -2.02
CA TRP A 40 -10.09 -4.65 -2.58
C TRP A 40 -10.02 -4.36 -4.09
N ARG A 41 -11.02 -3.64 -4.61
CA ARG A 41 -11.12 -3.09 -5.97
C ARG A 41 -11.92 -1.80 -5.91
N GLY A 42 -11.64 -0.86 -6.80
CA GLY A 42 -12.37 0.40 -6.89
C GLY A 42 -12.33 0.99 -8.28
N GLN A 43 -12.81 2.23 -8.40
CA GLN A 43 -12.80 2.95 -9.67
C GLN A 43 -11.37 3.29 -10.09
N THR A 44 -11.08 3.31 -11.38
CA THR A 44 -9.71 3.45 -11.92
C THR A 44 -9.53 4.69 -12.81
N PRO A 45 -10.10 5.87 -12.48
CA PRO A 45 -10.08 7.02 -13.39
C PRO A 45 -8.66 7.55 -13.69
N ASN A 46 -7.68 7.19 -12.86
CA ASN A 46 -6.29 7.61 -12.99
C ASN A 46 -5.37 6.52 -13.58
N LEU A 47 -5.92 5.39 -14.02
CA LEU A 47 -5.14 4.35 -14.70
C LEU A 47 -5.41 4.42 -16.20
N VAL A 48 -4.40 4.84 -16.97
CA VAL A 48 -4.57 5.21 -18.39
C VAL A 48 -4.96 4.04 -19.29
N ASN A 49 -4.74 2.80 -18.83
CA ASN A 49 -5.07 1.58 -19.55
C ASN A 49 -6.05 0.67 -18.80
N ALA A 50 -6.86 1.19 -17.86
CA ALA A 50 -7.85 0.36 -17.17
C ALA A 50 -9.04 -0.06 -18.04
N HIS A 51 -9.29 0.60 -19.17
CA HIS A 51 -10.43 0.32 -20.06
C HIS A 51 -11.79 0.30 -19.31
N GLY A 52 -11.95 1.19 -18.31
CA GLY A 52 -13.16 1.29 -17.49
C GLY A 52 -13.32 0.21 -16.41
N GLN A 53 -12.38 -0.75 -16.31
CA GLN A 53 -12.45 -1.83 -15.34
C GLN A 53 -12.22 -1.32 -13.91
N ARG A 54 -12.95 -1.90 -12.95
CA ARG A 54 -12.66 -1.73 -11.53
C ARG A 54 -11.50 -2.63 -11.13
N LEU A 55 -10.40 -2.03 -10.68
CA LEU A 55 -9.18 -2.77 -10.36
C LEU A 55 -8.74 -2.47 -8.92
N GLY A 56 -7.98 -3.40 -8.36
CA GLY A 56 -7.32 -3.27 -7.06
C GLY A 56 -6.60 -4.55 -6.65
N LYS A 57 -6.30 -4.67 -5.36
CA LYS A 57 -5.49 -5.76 -4.81
C LYS A 57 -6.03 -7.15 -5.18
N ILE A 58 -7.36 -7.35 -5.25
CA ILE A 58 -7.96 -8.68 -5.48
C ILE A 58 -7.77 -9.18 -6.93
N ASN A 59 -7.68 -8.29 -7.90
CA ASN A 59 -7.68 -8.62 -9.34
C ASN A 59 -6.51 -8.01 -10.11
N THR A 60 -5.41 -7.71 -9.43
CA THR A 60 -4.15 -7.26 -10.04
C THR A 60 -2.98 -8.10 -9.52
N ILE A 61 -1.86 -8.05 -10.23
CA ILE A 61 -0.61 -8.69 -9.81
C ILE A 61 0.38 -7.60 -9.41
N ASN A 62 1.07 -7.80 -8.28
CA ASN A 62 2.26 -7.03 -7.92
C ASN A 62 3.50 -7.92 -7.88
N ASP A 63 4.66 -7.30 -7.71
CA ASP A 63 5.98 -7.92 -7.68
C ASP A 63 6.49 -8.18 -6.24
N PHE A 64 5.60 -8.07 -5.24
CA PHE A 64 5.81 -8.55 -3.87
C PHE A 64 5.16 -9.92 -3.72
N CYS A 65 4.05 -10.04 -2.98
CA CYS A 65 3.27 -11.26 -2.81
C CYS A 65 2.25 -11.50 -3.93
N THR A 66 2.55 -11.08 -5.17
CA THR A 66 1.77 -11.36 -6.38
C THR A 66 0.29 -10.98 -6.33
N ASN A 67 -0.62 -11.93 -6.14
CA ASN A 67 -2.07 -11.77 -6.10
C ASN A 67 -2.62 -12.51 -4.86
N PRO A 68 -3.61 -11.94 -4.15
CA PRO A 68 -4.07 -12.51 -2.88
C PRO A 68 -5.08 -13.66 -3.00
N ARG A 69 -5.60 -14.01 -4.18
CA ARG A 69 -6.73 -14.97 -4.27
C ARG A 69 -6.31 -16.39 -3.90
N ALA A 70 -5.22 -16.89 -4.48
CA ALA A 70 -4.61 -18.19 -4.17
C ALA A 70 -4.20 -18.35 -2.71
N SER A 71 -3.90 -17.23 -2.05
CA SER A 71 -3.44 -17.19 -0.66
C SER A 71 -4.37 -16.32 0.18
N TRP A 72 -5.69 -16.44 -0.05
CA TRP A 72 -6.67 -15.56 0.59
C TRP A 72 -6.70 -15.77 2.10
N ILE A 73 -6.89 -17.02 2.55
CA ILE A 73 -7.03 -17.38 3.95
C ILE A 73 -6.57 -18.81 4.19
N GLY A 74 -5.85 -19.03 5.28
CA GLY A 74 -5.32 -20.35 5.65
C GLY A 74 -4.10 -20.23 6.54
N VAL A 75 -3.75 -21.28 7.28
CA VAL A 75 -2.53 -21.32 8.09
C VAL A 75 -1.47 -22.14 7.39
N VAL A 76 -0.35 -21.51 7.05
CA VAL A 76 0.86 -22.21 6.65
C VAL A 76 1.75 -22.37 7.87
N LYS A 77 2.20 -23.61 8.10
CA LYS A 77 3.13 -23.94 9.19
C LYS A 77 4.48 -24.35 8.64
N ASN A 78 5.54 -24.02 9.38
CA ASN A 78 6.87 -24.54 9.11
C ASN A 78 7.04 -25.97 9.68
N SER A 79 8.24 -26.54 9.55
CA SER A 79 8.52 -27.91 10.01
C SER A 79 8.40 -28.07 11.53
N ARG A 80 8.50 -26.95 12.28
CA ARG A 80 8.30 -26.89 13.75
C ARG A 80 6.84 -26.74 14.16
N GLY A 81 5.91 -26.63 13.22
CA GLY A 81 4.48 -26.43 13.49
C GLY A 81 4.09 -24.98 13.81
N GLU A 82 5.02 -24.03 13.68
CA GLU A 82 4.77 -22.60 13.90
C GLU A 82 4.09 -21.99 12.68
N ALA A 83 3.11 -21.11 12.91
CA ALA A 83 2.42 -20.43 11.81
C ALA A 83 3.33 -19.36 11.18
N ILE A 84 3.71 -19.56 9.91
CA ILE A 84 4.56 -18.65 9.13
C ILE A 84 3.79 -17.80 8.12
N SER A 85 2.53 -18.15 7.86
CA SER A 85 1.56 -17.30 7.15
C SER A 85 0.12 -17.61 7.56
N LYS A 86 -0.78 -16.64 7.43
CA LYS A 86 -2.21 -16.73 7.81
C LYS A 86 -3.17 -16.27 6.70
N GLY A 87 -2.72 -16.18 5.46
CA GLY A 87 -3.48 -15.62 4.35
C GLY A 87 -3.39 -14.11 4.22
N CYS A 88 -3.63 -13.63 3.00
CA CYS A 88 -3.67 -12.21 2.66
C CYS A 88 -4.79 -11.48 3.39
N SER A 89 -5.91 -12.16 3.66
CA SER A 89 -7.09 -11.64 4.36
C SER A 89 -6.80 -11.19 5.80
N LYS A 90 -5.63 -11.51 6.36
CA LYS A 90 -5.14 -10.91 7.62
C LYS A 90 -5.27 -9.39 7.61
N CYS A 91 -5.02 -8.76 6.46
CA CYS A 91 -5.11 -7.31 6.26
C CYS A 91 -6.43 -6.86 5.60
N HIS A 92 -7.39 -7.75 5.41
CA HIS A 92 -8.71 -7.41 4.86
C HIS A 92 -9.65 -7.01 6.01
N ALA A 93 -10.50 -6.01 5.79
CA ALA A 93 -11.45 -5.52 6.80
C ALA A 93 -12.74 -6.37 6.86
N GLY A 94 -12.57 -7.69 6.73
CA GLY A 94 -13.62 -8.68 6.86
C GLY A 94 -13.15 -9.89 7.66
N LEU A 95 -14.08 -10.79 7.97
CA LEU A 95 -13.90 -11.93 8.86
C LEU A 95 -13.46 -13.21 8.15
N GLY A 96 -13.13 -13.12 6.86
CA GLY A 96 -12.51 -14.21 6.09
C GLY A 96 -13.28 -14.64 4.85
N LEU A 97 -14.54 -14.23 4.69
CA LEU A 97 -15.24 -14.41 3.43
C LEU A 97 -14.63 -13.48 2.36
N MET A 98 -14.35 -14.02 1.19
CA MET A 98 -13.83 -13.25 0.07
C MET A 98 -14.90 -12.26 -0.44
N PRO A 99 -14.55 -11.00 -0.74
CA PRO A 99 -15.50 -10.01 -1.22
C PRO A 99 -16.17 -10.43 -2.54
N SER A 100 -17.49 -10.37 -2.59
CA SER A 100 -18.28 -10.47 -3.81
C SER A 100 -18.74 -9.09 -4.28
N GLU A 101 -19.17 -8.98 -5.54
CA GLU A 101 -19.81 -7.74 -6.03
C GLU A 101 -21.24 -7.59 -5.53
N GLN A 102 -21.90 -8.72 -5.23
CA GLN A 102 -23.26 -8.74 -4.75
C GLN A 102 -23.29 -8.44 -3.26
N GLU A 103 -24.01 -7.39 -2.90
CA GLU A 103 -24.33 -7.09 -1.51
C GLU A 103 -25.31 -8.14 -0.98
N THR A 104 -24.85 -8.99 -0.07
CA THR A 104 -25.69 -10.01 0.61
C THR A 104 -25.62 -9.82 2.11
N PRO A 105 -26.62 -10.31 2.88
CA PRO A 105 -26.55 -10.30 4.34
C PRO A 105 -25.28 -10.96 4.89
N GLU A 106 -24.80 -12.02 4.25
CA GLU A 106 -23.56 -12.71 4.61
C GLU A 106 -22.32 -11.83 4.41
N GLN A 107 -22.25 -11.08 3.30
CA GLN A 107 -21.16 -10.13 3.07
C GLN A 107 -21.19 -8.97 4.06
N LEU A 108 -22.38 -8.45 4.41
CA LEU A 108 -22.49 -7.41 5.43
C LEU A 108 -22.09 -7.93 6.81
N ALA A 109 -22.48 -9.17 7.16
CA ALA A 109 -22.08 -9.82 8.41
C ALA A 109 -20.57 -10.16 8.45
N ASN A 110 -19.93 -10.30 7.30
CA ASN A 110 -18.48 -10.52 7.20
C ASN A 110 -17.65 -9.26 7.45
N ILE A 111 -18.22 -8.05 7.44
CA ILE A 111 -17.46 -6.81 7.72
C ILE A 111 -16.90 -6.85 9.15
N ASP A 112 -15.61 -6.61 9.33
CA ASP A 112 -15.00 -6.50 10.65
C ASP A 112 -14.97 -5.02 11.09
N CYS A 113 -16.04 -4.54 11.74
CA CYS A 113 -16.12 -3.16 12.21
C CYS A 113 -15.06 -2.83 13.28
N LEU A 114 -14.68 -3.83 14.08
CA LEU A 114 -13.81 -3.64 15.25
C LEU A 114 -12.35 -3.44 14.85
N ILE A 115 -11.91 -3.95 13.70
CA ILE A 115 -10.52 -3.83 13.23
C ILE A 115 -10.04 -2.38 13.15
N CYS A 116 -10.94 -1.46 12.79
CA CYS A 116 -10.67 -0.03 12.67
C CYS A 116 -11.09 0.76 13.91
N HIS A 117 -12.20 0.39 14.53
CA HIS A 117 -12.90 1.24 15.50
C HIS A 117 -12.71 0.85 16.97
N ALA A 118 -12.29 -0.39 17.28
CA ALA A 118 -12.23 -0.87 18.65
C ALA A 118 -10.81 -0.83 19.23
N GLN A 119 -10.64 -0.06 20.32
CA GLN A 119 -9.36 0.02 21.03
C GLN A 119 -9.06 -1.30 21.76
N GLY A 120 -7.88 -1.85 21.51
CA GLY A 120 -7.47 -3.15 22.08
C GLY A 120 -8.02 -4.36 21.35
N TYR A 121 -8.78 -4.19 20.26
CA TYR A 121 -9.23 -5.30 19.44
C TYR A 121 -8.06 -6.01 18.77
N GLN A 122 -8.04 -7.33 18.93
CA GLN A 122 -7.14 -8.27 18.27
C GLN A 122 -7.96 -9.46 17.78
N ARG A 123 -7.55 -10.01 16.64
CA ARG A 123 -8.17 -11.18 16.04
C ARG A 123 -7.12 -12.19 15.64
N ASP A 124 -7.52 -13.45 15.61
CA ASP A 124 -6.70 -14.52 15.05
C ASP A 124 -7.57 -15.46 14.19
N LEU A 125 -6.91 -16.36 13.46
CA LEU A 125 -7.51 -17.30 12.55
C LEU A 125 -7.85 -18.60 13.27
N TYR A 126 -9.08 -19.07 13.10
CA TYR A 126 -9.60 -20.30 13.69
C TYR A 126 -10.28 -21.16 12.61
N PRO A 127 -10.33 -22.50 12.77
CA PRO A 127 -11.15 -23.34 11.93
C PRO A 127 -12.63 -22.93 12.03
N ASP A 128 -13.34 -22.97 10.90
CA ASP A 128 -14.77 -22.66 10.84
C ASP A 128 -15.68 -23.87 11.15
N GLY A 129 -15.11 -25.06 11.28
CA GLY A 129 -15.82 -26.32 11.51
C GLY A 129 -16.30 -27.04 10.24
N GLN A 130 -16.08 -26.44 9.07
CA GLN A 130 -16.46 -26.95 7.74
C GLN A 130 -15.24 -27.22 6.85
N GLY A 131 -14.04 -27.25 7.45
CA GLY A 131 -12.77 -27.44 6.74
C GLY A 131 -12.14 -26.14 6.23
N GLY A 132 -12.75 -24.99 6.52
CA GLY A 132 -12.22 -23.66 6.20
C GLY A 132 -11.69 -22.91 7.43
N TRP A 133 -11.50 -21.61 7.25
CA TRP A 133 -10.91 -20.71 8.22
C TRP A 133 -11.70 -19.41 8.34
N VAL A 134 -11.71 -18.84 9.55
CA VAL A 134 -12.42 -17.61 9.87
C VAL A 134 -11.62 -16.77 10.85
N TRP A 135 -11.58 -15.45 10.64
CA TRP A 135 -11.02 -14.51 11.60
C TRP A 135 -12.02 -14.29 12.73
N LYS A 136 -11.56 -14.50 13.97
CA LYS A 136 -12.37 -14.23 15.16
C LYS A 136 -11.59 -13.36 16.14
N PRO A 137 -12.27 -12.49 16.92
CA PRO A 137 -11.65 -11.80 18.04
C PRO A 137 -10.94 -12.82 18.93
N ILE A 138 -9.73 -12.56 19.44
CA ILE A 138 -9.03 -13.53 20.31
C ILE A 138 -9.83 -13.87 21.59
N LEU A 139 -10.72 -12.97 21.98
CA LEU A 139 -11.63 -13.10 23.12
C LEU A 139 -12.95 -13.80 22.75
N TRP A 140 -13.10 -14.40 21.57
CA TRP A 140 -14.39 -14.97 21.13
C TRP A 140 -14.96 -16.09 22.04
N LYS A 141 -14.12 -16.71 22.88
CA LYS A 141 -14.54 -17.68 23.92
C LYS A 141 -14.73 -17.06 25.31
N ASN A 142 -14.50 -15.76 25.45
CA ASN A 142 -14.70 -14.98 26.68
C ASN A 142 -15.65 -13.82 26.37
N GLN A 143 -16.95 -14.05 26.58
CA GLN A 143 -17.99 -13.09 26.23
C GLN A 143 -17.83 -11.76 26.96
N GLU A 144 -17.53 -11.79 28.27
CA GLU A 144 -17.32 -10.57 29.06
C GLU A 144 -16.17 -9.73 28.50
N GLY A 145 -15.05 -10.37 28.18
CA GLY A 145 -13.90 -9.70 27.57
C GLY A 145 -14.21 -9.15 26.17
N LEU A 146 -14.94 -9.92 25.36
CA LEU A 146 -15.37 -9.52 24.02
C LEU A 146 -16.30 -8.30 24.07
N ASP A 147 -17.30 -8.32 24.96
CA ASP A 147 -18.22 -7.20 25.17
C ASP A 147 -17.46 -5.96 25.63
N ALA A 148 -16.52 -6.12 26.56
CA ALA A 148 -15.69 -5.05 27.06
C ALA A 148 -14.85 -4.38 25.96
N VAL A 149 -14.40 -5.10 24.93
CA VAL A 149 -13.66 -4.55 23.78
C VAL A 149 -14.61 -3.98 22.73
N ALA A 150 -15.69 -4.70 22.39
CA ALA A 150 -16.66 -4.29 21.38
C ALA A 150 -17.39 -3.00 21.76
N LYS A 151 -17.51 -2.68 23.05
CA LYS A 151 -18.07 -1.41 23.54
C LYS A 151 -17.10 -0.21 23.46
N ARG A 152 -15.80 -0.44 23.24
CA ARG A 152 -14.72 0.60 23.16
C ARG A 152 -14.56 1.17 21.76
N ILE A 153 -15.68 1.62 21.18
CA ILE A 153 -15.70 2.18 19.83
C ILE A 153 -15.20 3.64 19.85
N GLY A 154 -14.28 3.94 18.95
CA GLY A 154 -13.74 5.27 18.72
C GLY A 154 -13.32 5.50 17.28
N MET A 155 -12.77 6.69 17.03
CA MET A 155 -12.19 7.02 15.74
C MET A 155 -10.89 6.22 15.52
N PRO A 156 -10.61 5.77 14.28
CA PRO A 156 -9.35 5.11 13.96
C PRO A 156 -8.13 5.94 14.35
N THR A 157 -7.07 5.27 14.79
CA THR A 157 -5.79 5.89 15.14
C THR A 157 -4.70 5.40 14.18
N ARG A 158 -3.52 6.02 14.21
CA ARG A 158 -2.36 5.53 13.43
C ARG A 158 -2.10 4.05 13.69
N ASN A 159 -2.19 3.63 14.96
CA ASN A 159 -2.04 2.23 15.36
C ASN A 159 -3.01 1.29 14.64
N THR A 160 -4.29 1.66 14.47
CA THR A 160 -5.26 0.76 13.81
C THR A 160 -4.98 0.65 12.31
N CYS A 161 -4.58 1.74 11.65
CA CYS A 161 -4.21 1.74 10.23
C CYS A 161 -2.91 0.94 9.98
N LEU A 162 -1.88 1.16 10.79
CA LEU A 162 -0.54 0.60 10.58
C LEU A 162 -0.48 -0.93 10.78
N ARG A 163 -1.44 -1.53 11.50
CA ARG A 163 -1.60 -3.00 11.60
C ARG A 163 -1.53 -3.71 10.25
N CYS A 164 -2.08 -3.08 9.21
CA CYS A 164 -2.11 -3.60 7.85
C CYS A 164 -1.15 -2.85 6.92
N HIS A 165 -1.08 -1.52 7.05
CA HIS A 165 -0.35 -0.69 6.11
C HIS A 165 1.17 -0.83 6.26
N ALA A 166 1.69 -0.93 7.49
CA ALA A 166 3.13 -1.07 7.74
C ALA A 166 3.66 -2.48 7.49
N GLY A 167 2.85 -3.52 7.74
CA GLY A 167 3.24 -4.92 7.51
C GLY A 167 3.02 -5.44 6.09
N SER A 168 2.69 -4.57 5.15
CA SER A 168 2.34 -4.98 3.78
C SER A 168 3.58 -5.44 3.00
N GLY A 169 3.43 -6.51 2.20
CA GLY A 169 4.54 -7.10 1.43
C GLY A 169 5.31 -8.22 2.14
N GLY A 170 4.86 -8.64 3.33
CA GLY A 170 5.39 -9.80 4.05
C GLY A 170 6.28 -9.46 5.26
N GLY A 171 6.42 -8.18 5.60
CA GLY A 171 7.19 -7.72 6.76
C GLY A 171 7.07 -6.22 6.99
N PRO A 172 7.62 -5.70 8.10
CA PRO A 172 7.64 -4.28 8.45
C PRO A 172 8.26 -3.43 7.34
N ASN A 173 7.54 -2.43 6.85
CA ASN A 173 7.96 -1.48 5.82
C ASN A 173 8.44 -2.10 4.49
N PHE A 174 8.17 -3.38 4.22
CA PHE A 174 8.66 -4.04 2.99
C PHE A 174 8.13 -3.35 1.74
N LYS A 175 6.82 -3.07 1.69
CA LYS A 175 6.19 -2.57 0.46
C LYS A 175 6.35 -1.08 0.25
N ARG A 176 5.79 -0.25 1.14
CA ARG A 176 5.61 1.20 0.92
C ARG A 176 6.92 1.98 0.97
N GLY A 177 7.76 1.69 1.96
CA GLY A 177 9.00 2.42 2.21
C GLY A 177 8.80 3.63 3.12
N ASP A 178 7.63 4.26 3.11
CA ASP A 178 7.27 5.43 3.93
C ASP A 178 6.13 5.16 4.93
N LEU A 179 5.80 3.89 5.20
CA LEU A 179 4.77 3.52 6.16
C LEU A 179 5.33 2.50 7.14
N GLU A 180 5.88 3.02 8.23
CA GLU A 180 6.59 2.27 9.26
C GLU A 180 5.76 2.12 10.54
N TYR A 181 6.01 1.07 11.32
CA TYR A 181 5.35 0.94 12.63
C TYR A 181 5.73 2.07 13.59
N ALA A 182 6.92 2.65 13.42
CA ALA A 182 7.37 3.84 14.15
C ALA A 182 6.39 5.02 14.03
N LEU A 183 5.64 5.15 12.94
CA LEU A 183 4.65 6.23 12.76
C LEU A 183 3.49 6.17 13.77
N ALA A 184 3.29 5.04 14.44
CA ALA A 184 2.28 4.92 15.50
C ALA A 184 2.54 5.92 16.64
N ASP A 185 3.80 6.05 17.03
CA ASP A 185 4.28 6.92 18.10
C ASP A 185 5.68 7.41 17.72
N THR A 186 5.72 8.63 17.19
CA THR A 186 6.93 9.18 16.57
C THR A 186 7.13 10.63 16.97
N THR A 187 8.26 11.22 16.60
CA THR A 187 8.54 12.64 16.82
C THR A 187 8.45 13.43 15.52
N ARG A 188 8.40 14.75 15.63
CA ARG A 188 8.40 15.71 14.53
C ARG A 188 9.61 15.54 13.60
N ASP A 189 10.71 15.00 14.11
CA ASP A 189 11.90 14.73 13.30
C ASP A 189 11.70 13.59 12.30
N PHE A 190 10.87 12.61 12.67
CA PHE A 190 10.53 11.48 11.83
C PHE A 190 9.43 11.84 10.82
N ASP A 191 8.34 12.44 11.30
CA ASP A 191 7.27 13.00 10.49
C ASP A 191 6.64 14.21 11.21
N VAL A 192 6.68 15.39 10.58
CA VAL A 192 6.20 16.63 11.19
C VAL A 192 4.70 16.68 11.45
N HIS A 193 3.90 15.90 10.71
CA HIS A 193 2.45 15.87 10.84
C HIS A 193 2.02 14.88 11.92
N MET A 194 2.67 13.72 11.99
CA MET A 194 2.30 12.63 12.89
C MET A 194 3.07 12.63 14.22
N GLY A 195 4.14 13.41 14.35
CA GLY A 195 4.93 13.54 15.57
C GLY A 195 4.10 13.92 16.80
N THR A 196 4.26 13.18 17.90
CA THR A 196 3.54 13.37 19.17
C THR A 196 3.96 14.63 19.92
N ASP A 197 5.15 15.14 19.63
CA ASP A 197 5.70 16.44 20.03
C ASP A 197 5.34 17.58 19.05
N GLY A 198 4.41 17.34 18.12
CA GLY A 198 3.97 18.28 17.09
C GLY A 198 2.46 18.25 16.86
N ALA A 199 2.05 18.22 15.59
CA ALA A 199 0.62 18.23 15.22
C ALA A 199 -0.12 16.95 15.62
N ASN A 200 0.61 15.84 15.85
CA ASN A 200 0.09 14.56 16.31
C ASN A 200 -1.13 14.05 15.52
N LEU A 201 -1.16 14.31 14.21
CA LEU A 201 -2.27 13.93 13.34
C LEU A 201 -2.43 12.41 13.27
N GLN A 202 -3.67 11.95 13.27
CA GLN A 202 -4.05 10.60 12.90
C GLN A 202 -4.14 10.48 11.38
N CYS A 203 -4.08 9.26 10.83
CA CYS A 203 -4.19 9.04 9.38
C CYS A 203 -5.49 9.65 8.82
N ILE A 204 -6.58 9.55 9.58
CA ILE A 204 -7.90 10.06 9.20
C ILE A 204 -7.98 11.59 9.14
N ASP A 205 -7.06 12.33 9.74
CA ASP A 205 -7.09 13.80 9.66
C ASP A 205 -6.83 14.29 8.22
N CYS A 206 -6.06 13.51 7.45
CA CYS A 206 -5.87 13.74 6.01
C CYS A 206 -6.77 12.84 5.15
N HIS A 207 -6.91 11.57 5.53
CA HIS A 207 -7.49 10.53 4.66
C HIS A 207 -9.00 10.30 4.85
N LYS A 208 -9.65 10.88 5.87
CA LYS A 208 -11.09 10.71 6.06
C LYS A 208 -11.85 11.32 4.89
N GLY A 209 -12.67 10.49 4.25
CA GLY A 209 -13.71 10.92 3.31
C GLY A 209 -15.09 10.90 3.95
N GLU A 210 -16.10 10.70 3.10
CA GLU A 210 -17.51 10.59 3.49
C GLU A 210 -17.96 9.14 3.30
N ASP A 211 -18.98 8.71 4.03
CA ASP A 211 -19.61 7.40 3.86
C ASP A 211 -18.60 6.23 3.82
N HIS A 212 -17.64 6.23 4.75
CA HIS A 212 -16.56 5.23 4.85
C HIS A 212 -15.63 5.14 3.61
N ARG A 213 -15.59 6.18 2.79
CA ARG A 213 -14.59 6.33 1.73
C ARG A 213 -13.31 6.93 2.27
N VAL A 214 -12.19 6.42 1.80
CA VAL A 214 -10.86 6.93 2.17
C VAL A 214 -10.29 7.74 1.01
N ARG A 215 -9.84 8.96 1.32
CA ARG A 215 -9.22 9.88 0.36
C ARG A 215 -7.79 9.49 0.07
N GLY A 216 -7.29 9.97 -1.07
CA GLY A 216 -5.91 9.78 -1.49
C GLY A 216 -5.68 8.49 -2.28
N ARG A 217 -4.68 8.53 -3.15
CA ARG A 217 -4.30 7.42 -4.02
C ARG A 217 -2.82 7.52 -4.34
N GLY A 218 -2.05 6.50 -3.96
CA GLY A 218 -0.65 6.39 -4.35
C GLY A 218 -0.47 6.07 -5.84
N SER A 219 0.68 6.43 -6.40
CA SER A 219 1.00 6.19 -7.82
C SER A 219 0.95 4.71 -8.23
N ASP A 220 1.12 3.79 -7.28
CA ASP A 220 1.19 2.34 -7.51
C ASP A 220 -0.13 1.60 -7.21
N LEU A 221 -1.21 2.35 -6.96
CA LEU A 221 -2.55 1.82 -6.73
C LEU A 221 -3.40 1.92 -7.99
N SER A 222 -4.02 0.80 -8.39
CA SER A 222 -4.87 0.75 -9.59
C SER A 222 -6.17 1.51 -9.39
N GLY A 223 -6.87 1.25 -8.29
CA GLY A 223 -8.14 1.88 -7.99
C GLY A 223 -8.03 3.02 -6.97
N THR A 224 -9.08 3.82 -6.91
CA THR A 224 -9.26 4.96 -6.01
C THR A 224 -10.61 4.82 -5.31
N ASP A 225 -10.62 4.97 -3.99
CA ASP A 225 -11.84 4.81 -3.19
C ASP A 225 -12.72 6.05 -3.22
N PHE A 226 -12.11 7.25 -3.21
CA PHE A 226 -12.84 8.51 -3.33
C PHE A 226 -12.29 9.45 -4.42
N PRO A 227 -12.55 9.18 -5.72
CA PRO A 227 -11.97 9.96 -6.82
C PRO A 227 -12.33 11.45 -6.80
N ALA A 228 -13.52 11.80 -6.30
CA ALA A 228 -14.02 13.18 -6.27
C ALA A 228 -13.29 14.07 -5.25
N LYS A 229 -12.58 13.48 -4.28
CA LYS A 229 -11.86 14.22 -3.23
C LYS A 229 -10.41 13.73 -3.12
N PRO A 230 -9.54 14.04 -4.11
CA PRO A 230 -8.12 13.72 -4.03
C PRO A 230 -7.46 14.42 -2.84
N LEU A 231 -6.24 13.98 -2.51
CA LEU A 231 -5.43 14.56 -1.44
C LEU A 231 -4.19 15.22 -2.06
N SER A 232 -3.89 16.46 -1.68
CA SER A 232 -2.65 17.15 -2.02
C SER A 232 -2.19 18.01 -0.85
N CYS A 233 -0.91 18.37 -0.83
CA CYS A 233 -0.35 19.27 0.19
C CYS A 233 -0.83 20.72 -0.02
N ASP A 234 -1.08 21.11 -1.27
CA ASP A 234 -1.25 22.49 -1.73
C ASP A 234 -2.67 22.83 -2.17
N ASP A 235 -3.67 22.11 -1.65
CA ASP A 235 -5.09 22.31 -1.97
C ASP A 235 -5.77 23.42 -1.15
N GLY A 236 -4.99 24.12 -0.30
CA GLY A 236 -5.49 25.19 0.57
C GLY A 236 -6.13 24.70 1.87
N THR A 237 -6.30 23.39 2.08
CA THR A 237 -6.86 22.86 3.33
C THR A 237 -5.92 23.10 4.50
N CYS A 238 -4.62 22.89 4.28
CA CYS A 238 -3.56 23.04 5.31
C CYS A 238 -2.42 23.96 4.87
N HIS A 239 -2.03 23.90 3.58
CA HIS A 239 -1.01 24.79 3.02
C HIS A 239 -1.51 25.47 1.76
N ASP A 240 -1.10 26.72 1.58
CA ASP A 240 -1.27 27.44 0.32
C ASP A 240 -0.40 26.82 -0.79
N SER A 241 -0.78 27.05 -2.04
CA SER A 241 0.01 26.71 -3.23
C SER A 241 1.37 27.41 -3.33
N ARG A 242 1.56 28.51 -2.58
CA ARG A 242 2.76 29.34 -2.53
C ARG A 242 3.19 29.58 -1.08
N PRO A 243 3.56 28.52 -0.34
CA PRO A 243 3.76 28.62 1.11
C PRO A 243 5.10 29.26 1.49
N HIS A 244 6.01 29.52 0.54
CA HIS A 244 7.37 29.96 0.83
C HIS A 244 7.50 31.49 0.76
N PRO A 245 8.21 32.12 1.71
CA PRO A 245 8.60 33.52 1.59
C PRO A 245 9.51 33.79 0.39
N ALA A 246 10.38 32.83 0.06
CA ALA A 246 11.26 32.92 -1.10
C ALA A 246 10.50 32.53 -2.37
N GLU A 247 10.18 33.52 -3.20
CA GLU A 247 9.33 33.32 -4.38
C GLU A 247 9.88 32.30 -5.38
N VAL A 248 11.20 32.15 -5.47
CA VAL A 248 11.83 31.13 -6.31
C VAL A 248 11.37 29.70 -5.94
N LEU A 249 11.11 29.41 -4.66
CA LEU A 249 10.61 28.11 -4.21
C LEU A 249 9.14 27.90 -4.62
N ASN A 250 8.33 28.96 -4.62
CA ASN A 250 6.95 28.92 -5.12
C ASN A 250 6.92 28.64 -6.63
N LEU A 251 7.87 29.18 -7.40
CA LEU A 251 8.03 28.83 -8.82
C LEU A 251 8.43 27.36 -9.00
N HIS A 252 9.26 26.81 -8.11
CA HIS A 252 9.59 25.37 -8.12
C HIS A 252 8.35 24.51 -7.83
N ALA A 253 7.49 24.90 -6.88
CA ALA A 253 6.30 24.14 -6.51
C ALA A 253 5.33 23.90 -7.69
N GLN A 254 5.40 24.71 -8.75
CA GLN A 254 4.63 24.51 -9.99
C GLN A 254 5.09 23.27 -10.79
N ARG A 255 6.34 22.84 -10.60
CA ARG A 255 7.01 21.79 -11.39
C ARG A 255 7.63 20.69 -10.54
N VAL A 256 7.80 20.89 -9.25
CA VAL A 256 8.36 19.96 -8.27
C VAL A 256 7.34 19.81 -7.16
N ALA A 257 6.91 18.58 -6.90
CA ALA A 257 5.91 18.32 -5.87
C ALA A 257 6.50 18.49 -4.47
N CYS A 258 5.70 18.97 -3.52
CA CYS A 258 6.15 19.21 -2.13
C CYS A 258 6.90 18.00 -1.52
N PRO A 259 6.43 16.74 -1.69
CA PRO A 259 7.14 15.57 -1.20
C PRO A 259 8.59 15.44 -1.71
N THR A 260 8.91 15.92 -2.92
CA THR A 260 10.27 15.83 -3.47
C THR A 260 11.30 16.56 -2.61
N CYS A 261 10.95 17.75 -2.13
CA CYS A 261 11.85 18.54 -1.28
C CYS A 261 11.71 18.17 0.19
N HIS A 262 10.50 17.80 0.62
CA HIS A 262 10.19 17.62 2.04
C HIS A 262 10.30 16.16 2.53
N ILE A 263 10.65 15.22 1.66
CA ILE A 263 10.94 13.82 2.03
C ILE A 263 12.29 13.42 1.39
N PRO A 264 13.42 13.83 1.99
CA PRO A 264 14.75 13.62 1.40
C PRO A 264 15.17 12.15 1.41
N THR A 265 14.70 11.36 2.37
CA THR A 265 14.90 9.92 2.51
C THR A 265 13.64 9.26 3.07
N PHE A 266 13.49 7.97 2.82
CA PHE A 266 12.45 7.12 3.41
C PHE A 266 13.06 5.85 4.01
N ALA A 267 12.26 5.03 4.68
CA ALA A 267 12.71 3.83 5.40
C ALA A 267 13.72 4.18 6.49
N LYS A 268 13.31 5.07 7.39
CA LYS A 268 14.13 5.67 8.45
C LYS A 268 14.29 4.76 9.66
N ALA A 269 13.27 4.00 10.07
CA ALA A 269 13.38 3.07 11.20
C ALA A 269 13.67 1.62 10.74
N ASP A 270 12.90 1.13 9.78
CA ASP A 270 12.89 -0.22 9.22
C ASP A 270 13.37 -0.19 7.77
N ALA A 271 14.22 -1.15 7.41
CA ALA A 271 14.65 -1.33 6.03
C ALA A 271 13.48 -1.79 5.14
N THR A 272 13.51 -1.41 3.87
CA THR A 272 12.45 -1.67 2.89
C THR A 272 12.95 -2.56 1.75
N ASP A 273 12.08 -3.40 1.22
CA ASP A 273 12.38 -4.33 0.12
C ASP A 273 12.54 -3.53 -1.18
N MET A 274 13.75 -3.51 -1.73
CA MET A 274 14.10 -2.78 -2.95
C MET A 274 14.19 -3.67 -4.17
N VAL A 275 14.56 -4.94 -3.98
CA VAL A 275 14.65 -5.95 -5.04
C VAL A 275 14.09 -7.27 -4.53
N ARG A 276 13.11 -7.82 -5.24
CA ARG A 276 12.58 -9.16 -4.97
C ARG A 276 12.70 -10.09 -6.17
N ASP A 277 13.60 -11.06 -6.09
CA ASP A 277 13.87 -12.02 -7.16
C ASP A 277 13.21 -13.37 -6.87
N TRP A 278 12.03 -13.61 -7.45
CA TRP A 278 11.34 -14.89 -7.33
C TRP A 278 12.02 -16.02 -8.12
N SER A 279 12.91 -15.73 -9.07
CA SER A 279 13.66 -16.78 -9.78
C SER A 279 14.72 -17.46 -8.90
N LYS A 280 15.02 -16.85 -7.74
CA LYS A 280 16.00 -17.33 -6.77
C LYS A 280 15.38 -17.52 -5.39
N PRO A 281 14.81 -18.71 -5.11
CA PRO A 281 14.41 -19.08 -3.78
C PRO A 281 15.56 -18.94 -2.77
N ALA A 282 15.24 -18.41 -1.59
CA ALA A 282 16.13 -18.29 -0.45
C ALA A 282 15.43 -18.85 0.79
N TYR A 283 16.16 -19.63 1.58
CA TYR A 283 15.65 -20.21 2.82
C TYR A 283 16.14 -19.42 4.03
N ASN A 284 15.21 -18.97 4.87
CA ASN A 284 15.50 -18.36 6.15
C ASN A 284 15.49 -19.45 7.23
N GLN A 285 16.67 -19.76 7.78
CA GLN A 285 16.84 -20.80 8.80
C GLN A 285 16.14 -20.46 10.12
N GLU A 286 16.19 -19.19 10.55
CA GLU A 286 15.57 -18.75 11.80
C GLU A 286 14.05 -18.90 11.74
N ALA A 287 13.45 -18.40 10.66
CA ALA A 287 12.01 -18.51 10.44
C ALA A 287 11.56 -19.91 9.99
N ASP A 288 12.49 -20.77 9.57
CA ASP A 288 12.23 -22.03 8.86
C ASP A 288 11.21 -21.81 7.73
N LYS A 289 11.58 -20.91 6.82
CA LYS A 289 10.68 -20.38 5.79
C LYS A 289 11.43 -20.09 4.50
N TRP A 290 10.88 -20.57 3.39
CA TRP A 290 11.30 -20.18 2.05
C TRP A 290 10.72 -18.82 1.66
N SER A 291 11.47 -18.06 0.88
CA SER A 291 11.08 -16.77 0.32
C SER A 291 11.80 -16.55 -1.01
N ALA A 292 11.39 -15.53 -1.77
CA ALA A 292 12.27 -14.96 -2.79
C ALA A 292 13.56 -14.43 -2.15
N THR A 293 14.63 -14.30 -2.94
CA THR A 293 15.78 -13.48 -2.56
C THR A 293 15.34 -12.01 -2.51
N ILE A 294 15.60 -11.34 -1.38
CA ILE A 294 15.21 -9.95 -1.15
C ILE A 294 16.44 -9.12 -0.81
N GLU A 295 16.60 -7.98 -1.48
CA GLU A 295 17.58 -6.97 -1.14
C GLU A 295 16.88 -5.81 -0.42
N PHE A 296 17.26 -5.59 0.83
CA PHE A 296 16.75 -4.50 1.66
C PHE A 296 17.65 -3.28 1.62
N ALA A 297 17.07 -2.09 1.78
CA ALA A 297 17.81 -0.86 2.01
C ALA A 297 17.12 0.01 3.06
N LYS A 298 17.92 0.86 3.73
CA LYS A 298 17.48 1.79 4.77
C LYS A 298 17.95 3.20 4.43
N ASP A 299 17.24 4.23 4.89
CA ASP A 299 17.54 5.65 4.66
C ASP A 299 17.67 5.97 3.16
N VAL A 300 16.75 5.42 2.38
CA VAL A 300 16.83 5.38 0.93
C VAL A 300 16.51 6.74 0.34
N LYS A 301 17.36 7.22 -0.57
CA LYS A 301 17.07 8.40 -1.39
C LYS A 301 16.05 8.02 -2.47
N PRO A 302 14.93 8.76 -2.62
CA PRO A 302 13.98 8.51 -3.69
C PRO A 302 14.62 8.66 -5.07
N VAL A 303 14.08 7.94 -6.06
CA VAL A 303 14.24 8.33 -7.46
C VAL A 303 13.20 9.38 -7.80
N TYR A 304 13.48 10.22 -8.80
CA TYR A 304 12.61 11.33 -9.16
C TYR A 304 12.12 11.18 -10.59
N ALA A 305 10.80 11.27 -10.79
CA ALA A 305 10.18 11.13 -12.10
C ALA A 305 9.00 12.11 -12.26
N TRP A 306 8.66 12.41 -13.51
CA TRP A 306 7.45 13.18 -13.83
C TRP A 306 6.20 12.38 -13.52
N PHE A 307 5.24 13.00 -12.85
CA PHE A 307 3.94 12.42 -12.55
C PHE A 307 2.84 13.47 -12.69
N ASN A 308 1.81 13.15 -13.48
CA ASN A 308 0.66 14.00 -13.76
C ASN A 308 -0.62 13.53 -13.06
N GLY A 309 -0.49 12.65 -12.06
CA GLY A 309 -1.61 12.02 -11.35
C GLY A 309 -2.11 10.72 -11.99
N THR A 310 -1.64 10.34 -13.19
CA THR A 310 -2.04 9.11 -13.87
C THR A 310 -0.92 8.07 -13.96
N THR A 311 -1.30 6.80 -13.99
CA THR A 311 -0.39 5.65 -13.98
C THR A 311 -0.71 4.72 -15.15
N TRP A 312 0.32 4.11 -15.73
CA TRP A 312 0.16 2.93 -16.57
C TRP A 312 0.51 1.67 -15.77
N ALA A 313 -0.25 0.59 -15.92
CA ALA A 313 0.02 -0.67 -15.21
C ALA A 313 0.07 -1.87 -16.16
N GLN A 314 0.91 -2.86 -15.85
CA GLN A 314 0.82 -4.17 -16.47
C GLN A 314 -0.40 -4.91 -15.90
N LEU A 315 -1.46 -5.07 -16.70
CA LEU A 315 -2.68 -5.73 -16.26
C LEU A 315 -2.59 -7.25 -16.43
N PRO A 316 -3.25 -8.05 -15.55
CA PRO A 316 -3.36 -9.48 -15.74
C PRO A 316 -4.07 -9.82 -17.05
N GLY A 317 -3.62 -10.89 -17.73
CA GLY A 317 -4.19 -11.31 -19.00
C GLY A 317 -3.80 -10.45 -20.21
N GLU A 318 -2.93 -9.46 -20.03
CA GLU A 318 -2.32 -8.70 -21.12
C GLU A 318 -0.86 -9.14 -21.35
N PRO A 319 -0.39 -9.21 -22.61
CA PRO A 319 1.02 -9.45 -22.90
C PRO A 319 1.92 -8.41 -22.23
N VAL A 320 3.09 -8.85 -21.77
CA VAL A 320 4.10 -7.96 -21.18
C VAL A 320 4.55 -6.90 -22.16
N LYS A 321 4.65 -5.66 -21.68
CA LYS A 321 5.25 -4.55 -22.45
C LYS A 321 6.63 -4.21 -21.92
N LEU A 322 7.66 -4.60 -22.68
CA LEU A 322 9.04 -4.27 -22.36
C LEU A 322 9.30 -2.78 -22.49
N GLN A 323 10.01 -2.25 -21.51
CA GLN A 323 10.56 -0.90 -21.48
C GLN A 323 11.90 -0.89 -22.23
N PRO A 324 12.43 0.29 -22.60
CA PRO A 324 13.72 0.38 -23.30
C PRO A 324 14.90 -0.26 -22.56
N ASP A 325 14.82 -0.38 -21.24
CA ASP A 325 15.83 -1.06 -20.40
C ASP A 325 15.62 -2.58 -20.27
N GLY A 326 14.69 -3.16 -21.04
CA GLY A 326 14.37 -4.58 -21.05
C GLY A 326 13.55 -5.06 -19.86
N THR A 327 13.06 -4.16 -18.99
CA THR A 327 12.18 -4.52 -17.87
C THR A 327 10.70 -4.41 -18.24
N VAL A 328 9.84 -5.07 -17.47
CA VAL A 328 8.39 -4.86 -17.51
C VAL A 328 8.01 -3.84 -16.43
N GLY A 329 7.30 -2.79 -16.82
CA GLY A 329 6.77 -1.82 -15.85
C GLY A 329 5.51 -2.35 -15.16
N MET A 330 5.52 -2.58 -13.85
CA MET A 330 4.30 -3.01 -13.15
C MET A 330 3.37 -1.83 -12.86
N MET A 331 3.94 -0.69 -12.44
CA MET A 331 3.26 0.59 -12.25
C MET A 331 4.22 1.71 -12.64
N LEU A 332 3.86 2.48 -13.68
CA LEU A 332 4.68 3.54 -14.25
C LEU A 332 3.96 4.90 -14.15
N PRO A 333 4.49 5.89 -13.42
CA PRO A 333 3.92 7.23 -13.41
C PRO A 333 3.96 7.80 -14.82
N GLN A 334 2.88 8.47 -15.21
CA GLN A 334 2.78 9.15 -16.50
C GLN A 334 3.07 10.64 -16.33
N GLY A 335 3.59 11.25 -17.38
CA GLY A 335 3.94 12.67 -17.40
C GLY A 335 5.30 12.88 -18.04
N SER A 336 5.61 14.13 -18.36
CA SER A 336 6.90 14.51 -18.91
C SER A 336 7.20 15.98 -18.62
N ARG A 337 8.40 16.43 -18.99
CA ARG A 337 8.75 17.85 -18.93
C ARG A 337 7.82 18.73 -19.78
N LYS A 338 7.22 18.20 -20.84
CA LYS A 338 6.30 18.95 -21.71
C LYS A 338 4.85 18.91 -21.23
N ASP A 339 4.54 18.04 -20.27
CA ASP A 339 3.21 17.96 -19.69
C ASP A 339 3.04 19.08 -18.63
N PRO A 340 2.12 20.04 -18.85
CA PRO A 340 1.90 21.14 -17.93
C PRO A 340 1.25 20.71 -16.61
N LYS A 341 0.60 19.54 -16.57
CA LYS A 341 -0.01 18.97 -15.36
C LYS A 341 0.99 18.14 -14.55
N ALA A 342 2.12 17.76 -15.15
CA ALA A 342 3.11 16.94 -14.47
C ALA A 342 3.95 17.78 -13.49
N ARG A 343 4.27 17.19 -12.34
CA ARG A 343 5.34 17.66 -11.45
C ARG A 343 6.34 16.53 -11.23
N ILE A 344 7.55 16.86 -10.79
CA ILE A 344 8.54 15.86 -10.36
C ILE A 344 8.12 15.38 -8.98
N TYR A 345 7.96 14.07 -8.81
CA TYR A 345 7.62 13.42 -7.53
C TYR A 345 8.74 12.48 -7.07
N PRO A 346 8.87 12.22 -5.75
CA PRO A 346 9.76 11.20 -5.22
C PRO A 346 9.10 9.82 -5.26
N PHE A 347 9.87 8.80 -5.64
CA PHE A 347 9.42 7.42 -5.68
C PHE A 347 10.44 6.49 -5.05
N LYS A 348 9.93 5.46 -4.36
CA LYS A 348 10.61 4.18 -4.23
C LYS A 348 10.53 3.45 -5.57
N LEU A 349 11.70 3.08 -6.11
CA LEU A 349 11.79 2.23 -7.29
C LEU A 349 12.05 0.79 -6.85
N HIS A 350 10.99 0.01 -6.73
CA HIS A 350 11.07 -1.43 -6.49
C HIS A 350 11.41 -2.14 -7.79
N ARG A 351 12.31 -3.13 -7.72
CA ARG A 351 12.62 -4.04 -8.83
C ARG A 351 12.25 -5.45 -8.44
N GLY A 352 11.95 -6.28 -9.42
CA GLY A 352 11.73 -7.68 -9.16
C GLY A 352 12.07 -8.57 -10.32
N VAL A 353 11.88 -9.87 -10.12
CA VAL A 353 11.92 -10.88 -11.17
C VAL A 353 10.68 -11.73 -11.01
N MET A 354 9.85 -11.77 -12.05
CA MET A 354 8.53 -12.41 -12.05
C MET A 354 8.44 -13.47 -13.16
N PRO A 355 7.63 -14.53 -12.98
CA PRO A 355 7.40 -15.49 -14.04
C PRO A 355 6.48 -14.90 -15.13
N VAL A 356 6.78 -15.22 -16.38
CA VAL A 356 5.99 -14.83 -17.55
C VAL A 356 5.62 -16.06 -18.36
N LEU A 357 4.33 -16.24 -18.64
CA LEU A 357 3.78 -17.37 -19.37
C LEU A 357 4.30 -17.40 -20.80
N GLU A 358 4.84 -18.53 -21.24
CA GLU A 358 5.26 -18.74 -22.63
C GLU A 358 4.06 -18.72 -23.59
N GLY A 359 4.27 -18.21 -24.80
CA GLY A 359 3.24 -18.09 -25.84
C GLY A 359 2.35 -16.87 -25.68
N LYS A 360 1.59 -16.76 -24.58
CA LYS A 360 0.71 -15.60 -24.31
C LYS A 360 1.45 -14.38 -23.76
N ASN A 361 2.63 -14.57 -23.18
CA ASN A 361 3.47 -13.52 -22.58
C ASN A 361 2.78 -12.78 -21.43
N TYR A 362 1.96 -13.46 -20.61
CA TYR A 362 1.30 -12.84 -19.45
C TYR A 362 2.17 -12.95 -18.21
N ILE A 363 2.21 -11.90 -17.37
CA ILE A 363 2.79 -12.05 -16.02
C ILE A 363 1.96 -13.09 -15.26
N LEU A 364 2.64 -14.07 -14.68
CA LEU A 364 2.04 -15.09 -13.84
C LEU A 364 2.09 -14.68 -12.36
N PRO A 365 1.01 -14.89 -11.60
CA PRO A 365 1.06 -14.83 -10.13
C PRO A 365 1.81 -16.05 -9.56
N ILE A 366 2.05 -16.03 -8.25
CA ILE A 366 2.66 -17.14 -7.49
C ILE A 366 1.80 -17.34 -6.25
N ALA A 367 1.35 -18.56 -5.97
CA ALA A 367 0.69 -18.91 -4.70
C ALA A 367 1.74 -18.94 -3.57
N VAL A 368 2.18 -17.75 -3.13
CA VAL A 368 3.40 -17.59 -2.31
C VAL A 368 3.37 -18.37 -1.01
N GLU A 369 2.19 -18.61 -0.45
CA GLU A 369 2.00 -19.35 0.80
C GLU A 369 2.37 -20.83 0.67
N GLU A 370 2.06 -21.47 -0.46
CA GLU A 370 2.44 -22.86 -0.73
C GLU A 370 3.96 -22.99 -0.88
N PHE A 371 4.58 -21.97 -1.46
CA PHE A 371 6.02 -21.92 -1.61
C PHE A 371 6.74 -21.70 -0.26
N PHE A 372 6.17 -20.94 0.68
CA PHE A 372 6.87 -20.57 1.92
C PHE A 372 7.25 -21.77 2.81
N ALA A 373 6.48 -22.85 2.81
CA ALA A 373 6.77 -24.03 3.61
C ALA A 373 7.76 -24.97 2.93
N GLU A 374 7.54 -25.29 1.64
CA GLU A 374 8.24 -26.39 0.96
C GLU A 374 9.35 -25.94 0.01
N GLY A 375 9.36 -24.67 -0.42
CA GLY A 375 10.33 -24.17 -1.41
C GLY A 375 9.98 -24.53 -2.86
N GLU A 376 8.87 -25.23 -3.09
CA GLU A 376 8.41 -25.70 -4.41
C GLU A 376 7.77 -24.58 -5.25
N ILE A 377 8.60 -23.66 -5.75
CA ILE A 377 8.09 -22.48 -6.47
C ILE A 377 7.37 -22.82 -7.77
N HIS A 378 7.78 -23.91 -8.45
CA HIS A 378 7.14 -24.34 -9.68
C HIS A 378 5.69 -24.72 -9.44
N LYS A 379 5.41 -25.51 -8.39
CA LYS A 379 4.06 -25.90 -7.97
C LYS A 379 3.20 -24.67 -7.64
N ALA A 380 3.77 -23.71 -6.91
CA ALA A 380 3.07 -22.47 -6.57
C ALA A 380 2.74 -21.59 -7.79
N ILE A 381 3.58 -21.61 -8.84
CA ILE A 381 3.30 -20.94 -10.12
C ILE A 381 2.20 -21.67 -10.89
N GLN A 382 2.27 -23.01 -10.96
CA GLN A 382 1.25 -23.79 -11.66
C GLN A 382 -0.15 -23.55 -11.10
N HIS A 383 -0.30 -23.67 -9.78
CA HIS A 383 -1.59 -23.46 -9.14
C HIS A 383 -2.13 -22.05 -9.40
N ALA A 384 -1.30 -21.02 -9.19
CA ALA A 384 -1.75 -19.65 -9.39
C ALA A 384 -2.04 -19.31 -10.86
N ALA A 385 -1.35 -19.94 -11.82
CA ALA A 385 -1.64 -19.82 -13.25
C ALA A 385 -2.97 -20.49 -13.63
N GLU A 386 -3.27 -21.66 -13.07
CA GLU A 386 -4.56 -22.33 -13.26
C GLU A 386 -5.70 -21.51 -12.65
N GLU A 387 -5.55 -21.04 -11.41
CA GLU A 387 -6.59 -20.25 -10.74
C GLU A 387 -6.87 -18.92 -11.46
N MET A 388 -5.82 -18.21 -11.88
CA MET A 388 -5.97 -16.87 -12.46
C MET A 388 -6.33 -16.89 -13.95
N TYR A 389 -5.79 -17.85 -14.71
CA TYR A 389 -5.89 -17.87 -16.17
C TYR A 389 -6.45 -19.17 -16.77
N GLY A 390 -6.74 -20.18 -15.95
CA GLY A 390 -7.18 -21.50 -16.43
C GLY A 390 -6.10 -22.26 -17.20
N VAL A 391 -4.82 -21.91 -17.01
CA VAL A 391 -3.69 -22.52 -17.72
C VAL A 391 -3.08 -23.63 -16.87
N LYS A 392 -3.24 -24.87 -17.34
CA LYS A 392 -2.57 -26.05 -16.77
C LYS A 392 -1.19 -26.24 -17.40
N ASP A 393 -0.26 -26.83 -16.66
CA ASP A 393 1.11 -27.14 -17.10
C ASP A 393 1.82 -25.92 -17.74
N ALA A 394 1.64 -24.75 -17.12
CA ALA A 394 2.18 -23.48 -17.57
C ALA A 394 3.70 -23.54 -17.70
N ARG A 395 4.21 -23.38 -18.92
CA ARG A 395 5.63 -23.11 -19.15
C ARG A 395 5.89 -21.61 -19.02
N TYR A 396 6.99 -21.23 -18.38
CA TYR A 396 7.28 -19.84 -18.12
C TYR A 396 8.76 -19.52 -18.19
N GLY A 397 9.05 -18.29 -18.60
CA GLY A 397 10.34 -17.65 -18.42
C GLY A 397 10.33 -16.70 -17.23
N TRP A 398 11.48 -16.09 -16.94
CA TRP A 398 11.61 -15.05 -15.91
C TRP A 398 11.86 -13.70 -16.57
N VAL A 399 11.21 -12.66 -16.06
CA VAL A 399 11.37 -11.29 -16.55
C VAL A 399 11.65 -10.32 -15.42
N LYS A 400 12.55 -9.38 -15.64
CA LYS A 400 12.81 -8.29 -14.70
C LYS A 400 11.65 -7.31 -14.71
N THR A 401 11.21 -6.88 -13.54
CA THR A 401 10.13 -5.91 -13.36
C THR A 401 10.64 -4.65 -12.67
N LYS A 402 9.92 -3.54 -12.86
CA LYS A 402 10.09 -2.33 -12.08
C LYS A 402 8.75 -1.68 -11.73
N ARG A 403 8.68 -1.08 -10.56
CA ARG A 403 7.50 -0.40 -10.02
C ARG A 403 7.93 0.90 -9.35
N TYR A 404 7.22 1.98 -9.67
CA TYR A 404 7.35 3.26 -9.00
C TYR A 404 6.25 3.42 -7.94
N MET A 405 6.66 3.51 -6.69
CA MET A 405 5.78 3.74 -5.54
C MET A 405 6.04 5.13 -4.99
N GLY A 406 5.04 6.00 -5.07
CA GLY A 406 5.18 7.37 -4.57
C GLY A 406 5.44 7.39 -3.07
N ILE A 407 6.26 8.33 -2.64
CA ILE A 407 6.61 8.57 -1.24
C ILE A 407 5.89 9.85 -0.79
N TYR A 408 5.10 9.74 0.28
CA TYR A 408 4.14 10.78 0.71
C TYR A 408 4.18 11.09 2.21
N HIS A 409 4.75 10.20 3.03
CA HIS A 409 4.88 10.37 4.48
C HIS A 409 6.36 10.49 4.88
N GLU A 410 6.60 10.65 6.19
CA GLU A 410 7.92 10.91 6.76
C GLU A 410 8.45 12.29 6.38
N VAL A 411 7.53 13.25 6.30
CA VAL A 411 7.83 14.64 5.98
C VAL A 411 8.73 15.22 7.07
N VAL A 412 9.92 15.69 6.68
CA VAL A 412 10.92 16.20 7.63
C VAL A 412 10.66 17.66 8.01
N PRO A 413 11.21 18.13 9.15
CA PRO A 413 11.26 19.55 9.47
C PRO A 413 11.79 20.39 8.32
N LYS A 414 11.29 21.63 8.16
CA LYS A 414 11.66 22.52 7.05
C LYS A 414 13.18 22.76 6.96
N GLU A 415 13.88 22.70 8.09
CA GLU A 415 15.34 22.86 8.19
C GLU A 415 16.11 21.68 7.55
N LYS A 416 15.46 20.54 7.37
CA LYS A 416 16.00 19.32 6.76
C LYS A 416 15.47 19.07 5.34
N ALA A 417 14.62 19.97 4.82
CA ALA A 417 14.16 19.90 3.44
C ALA A 417 15.32 20.12 2.47
N LEU A 418 15.19 19.57 1.26
CA LEU A 418 16.18 19.78 0.21
C LEU A 418 16.33 21.26 -0.13
N THR A 419 17.58 21.68 -0.26
CA THR A 419 18.00 23.03 -0.62
C THR A 419 18.46 23.09 -2.08
N CYS A 420 18.82 24.27 -2.56
CA CYS A 420 19.20 24.50 -3.96
C CYS A 420 20.28 23.52 -4.43
N LEU A 421 21.34 23.35 -3.64
CA LEU A 421 22.52 22.56 -4.03
C LEU A 421 22.31 21.05 -3.91
N ASP A 422 21.25 20.61 -3.22
CA ASP A 422 20.85 19.20 -3.24
C ASP A 422 20.41 18.75 -4.63
N CYS A 423 19.91 19.67 -5.45
CA CYS A 423 19.48 19.41 -6.82
C CYS A 423 20.44 20.01 -7.86
N HIS A 424 20.92 21.23 -7.61
CA HIS A 424 21.72 22.02 -8.52
C HIS A 424 23.20 21.96 -8.16
N GLY A 425 23.87 20.90 -8.60
CA GLY A 425 25.29 20.70 -8.36
C GLY A 425 25.82 19.42 -9.01
N PRO A 426 27.16 19.20 -8.97
CA PRO A 426 27.80 18.05 -9.61
C PRO A 426 27.26 16.68 -9.14
N ASN A 427 26.83 16.61 -7.87
CA ASN A 427 26.26 15.41 -7.25
C ASN A 427 24.77 15.62 -6.89
N GLY A 428 24.06 16.40 -7.71
CA GLY A 428 22.65 16.70 -7.51
C GLY A 428 21.77 15.44 -7.54
N ARG A 429 20.66 15.49 -6.80
CA ARG A 429 19.68 14.41 -6.67
C ARG A 429 18.91 14.10 -7.94
N LEU A 430 18.82 15.06 -8.86
CA LEU A 430 18.01 14.95 -10.07
C LEU A 430 18.87 14.51 -11.26
N ASP A 431 18.50 13.38 -11.87
CA ASP A 431 18.99 13.04 -13.20
C ASP A 431 18.29 13.93 -14.24
N TRP A 432 18.90 15.08 -14.49
CA TRP A 432 18.38 16.08 -15.42
C TRP A 432 18.14 15.53 -16.82
N LYS A 433 19.01 14.64 -17.31
CA LYS A 433 18.87 14.04 -18.64
C LYS A 433 17.68 13.08 -18.70
N ALA A 434 17.54 12.20 -17.71
CA ALA A 434 16.38 11.31 -17.61
C ALA A 434 15.05 12.10 -17.45
N LEU A 435 15.10 13.27 -16.81
CA LEU A 435 13.95 14.18 -16.68
C LEU A 435 13.69 15.03 -17.94
N GLY A 436 14.47 14.86 -19.01
CA GLY A 436 14.30 15.54 -20.29
C GLY A 436 14.89 16.96 -20.34
N TYR A 437 15.79 17.32 -19.43
CA TYR A 437 16.63 18.51 -19.51
C TYR A 437 17.95 18.19 -20.22
N GLY A 438 18.55 19.19 -20.88
CA GLY A 438 19.87 18.99 -21.52
C GLY A 438 21.01 18.87 -20.49
N SER A 439 20.84 19.54 -19.35
CA SER A 439 21.74 19.61 -18.21
C SER A 439 20.99 20.31 -17.06
N ASP A 440 21.69 20.57 -15.95
CA ASP A 440 21.16 21.39 -14.86
C ASP A 440 20.59 22.72 -15.38
N PRO A 441 19.29 23.02 -15.13
CA PRO A 441 18.64 24.24 -15.58
C PRO A 441 19.32 25.55 -15.13
N ILE A 442 19.99 25.57 -13.97
CA ILE A 442 20.73 26.74 -13.51
C ILE A 442 21.96 26.97 -14.38
N LEU A 443 22.72 25.91 -14.70
CA LEU A 443 23.90 26.02 -15.56
C LEU A 443 23.53 26.43 -16.99
N GLN A 444 22.40 25.94 -17.52
CA GLN A 444 21.90 26.38 -18.83
C GLN A 444 21.56 27.87 -18.87
N ARG A 445 21.04 28.40 -17.77
CA ARG A 445 20.69 29.81 -17.66
C ARG A 445 21.95 30.68 -17.62
N TRP A 446 22.98 30.27 -16.88
CA TRP A 446 24.26 30.99 -16.80
C TRP A 446 25.00 31.02 -18.14
N ALA A 447 25.05 29.89 -18.85
CA ALA A 447 25.61 29.81 -20.19
C ALA A 447 24.91 30.75 -21.20
N LYS A 448 23.61 30.99 -21.04
CA LYS A 448 22.85 31.94 -21.88
C LYS A 448 23.00 33.39 -21.48
N THR A 449 23.39 33.68 -20.23
CA THR A 449 23.58 35.05 -19.74
C THR A 449 25.02 35.55 -19.84
N GLY A 450 25.95 34.74 -20.35
CA GLY A 450 27.36 35.13 -20.52
C GLY A 450 28.08 35.43 -19.20
N LYS A 451 27.60 34.85 -18.09
CA LYS A 451 28.18 34.97 -16.75
C LYS A 451 28.65 33.61 -16.26
#